data_AF-A0A0G1G6P5-F1
#
_entry.id   AF-A0A0G1G6P5-F1
#
_cell.length_a   1.000
_cell.length_b   1.000
_cell.length_c   1.000
_cell.angle_alpha   90.00
_cell.angle_beta   90.00
_cell.angle_gamma   90.00
#
_symmetry.space_group_name_H-M   'P 1'
#
loop_
_entity.id
_entity.type
_entity.pdbx_description
1 polymer ?
#
loop_
_entity_poly.entity_id
_entity_poly.type
_entity_poly.pdbx_seq_one_letter_code
_entity_poly.pdbx_strand_id
1 'polypeptide(L)'
;MSVHTDLSIVAISAAPSPATSGTTLGVTDANAAYLPNVYPWWALVKPSGAKPTRANSEILKVTAGSSSGGTTTYTIERTKGLPVTTARSIIVGDDILEVLTAQQEIDVENKGGDNLLPNSNFINNSTNGYGGVTDDWTNSNGNPVQGGFPAMTKQNLIDLLGVADGDIEGFWNLNEASGNATDLSANGYTLTDTNTVTSSSDGLMALARDFEATNTEYLTNASPTNLNITGSQTFFCYIKVESLGGTLMGFRNATTADDFKALAFTGASGPTIDWNLEGLTTTPALTSDVKLETGKWYFICGVYDSANSLIKIWVNGVKKQATASGSADSNSQAFSIGRGGAYAAGGYCDGLIQNAGVLSVALTDLQVKRLFAATTYRGQKIRRATTNASLTATLTEDKVERLRGKTVTMSAKMWQEVASTGTLTVNDGSADTSTTTATTGAWVSVSVTSVISSTATSITLGLNNAVSDGNVWFKEVMLNEGSTALPWTPAPEDWVRFPRLLRMDIPAVVNGYSFEEGRWFTFTPTYSASGSMTYTSVTSHEANWLVDGYSASIQVTGEGTTGGTASTTLYISNLPVLVSSNITITWLRGATTVTDAATMGGYYFGSNTTSFATRKSDTTNFGLSTGRVCSLNISYPID
;
A
#
# COMPACT_ATOMS: atom_id res chain seq x y z
N MET A 1 11.32 12.90 -28.80
CA MET A 1 10.14 13.78 -28.90
C MET A 1 9.14 13.03 -29.78
N SER A 2 8.27 12.22 -29.17
CA SER A 2 7.31 11.39 -29.92
C SER A 2 6.19 12.30 -30.43
N VAL A 3 5.96 12.24 -31.74
CA VAL A 3 4.91 13.00 -32.41
C VAL A 3 3.58 12.34 -32.04
N HIS A 4 2.70 13.09 -31.38
CA HIS A 4 1.33 12.68 -31.02
C HIS A 4 0.54 12.41 -32.30
N THR A 5 -0.20 11.31 -32.37
CA THR A 5 -1.04 10.93 -33.52
C THR A 5 -2.33 11.75 -33.65
N ASP A 6 -2.63 12.62 -32.68
CA ASP A 6 -4.00 13.11 -32.44
C ASP A 6 -4.23 14.58 -32.83
N LEU A 7 -3.56 15.09 -33.87
CA LEU A 7 -3.88 16.41 -34.47
C LEU A 7 -4.47 16.22 -35.88
N SER A 8 -5.58 15.52 -35.95
CA SER A 8 -6.27 15.15 -37.19
C SER A 8 -7.41 16.12 -37.50
N ILE A 9 -7.15 17.02 -38.45
CA ILE A 9 -8.19 17.80 -39.12
C ILE A 9 -8.77 16.92 -40.23
N VAL A 10 -10.07 16.59 -40.17
CA VAL A 10 -10.73 15.72 -41.16
C VAL A 10 -11.89 16.41 -41.85
N ALA A 11 -12.21 15.99 -43.08
CA ALA A 11 -13.29 16.60 -43.86
C ALA A 11 -14.66 16.00 -43.56
N ILE A 12 -15.67 16.85 -43.44
CA ILE A 12 -17.08 16.48 -43.36
C ILE A 12 -17.53 15.92 -44.72
N SER A 13 -17.99 14.68 -44.73
CA SER A 13 -18.50 13.97 -45.91
C SER A 13 -20.01 14.13 -46.11
N ALA A 14 -20.76 14.40 -45.04
CA ALA A 14 -22.20 14.69 -45.09
C ALA A 14 -22.53 15.85 -44.15
N ALA A 15 -23.05 16.94 -44.71
CA ALA A 15 -23.43 18.11 -43.95
C ALA A 15 -24.73 17.87 -43.15
N PRO A 16 -24.93 18.57 -42.02
CA PRO A 16 -26.21 18.64 -41.35
C PRO A 16 -27.33 19.11 -42.27
N SER A 17 -28.53 18.54 -42.09
CA SER A 17 -29.75 18.99 -42.77
C SER A 17 -30.82 19.36 -41.74
N PRO A 18 -31.25 20.62 -41.67
CA PRO A 18 -30.75 21.80 -42.40
C PRO A 18 -29.31 22.20 -42.02
N ALA A 19 -28.55 22.80 -42.93
CA ALA A 19 -27.13 23.14 -42.72
C ALA A 19 -26.84 24.06 -41.52
N THR A 20 -27.84 24.79 -41.03
CA THR A 20 -27.74 25.77 -39.93
C THR A 20 -28.29 25.27 -38.60
N SER A 21 -29.00 24.14 -38.57
CA SER A 21 -29.70 23.65 -37.37
C SER A 21 -29.79 22.13 -37.24
N GLY A 22 -29.33 21.39 -38.26
CA GLY A 22 -29.31 19.94 -38.27
C GLY A 22 -28.43 19.39 -37.15
N THR A 23 -28.86 18.25 -36.62
CA THR A 23 -28.32 17.60 -35.41
C THR A 23 -27.41 16.41 -35.72
N THR A 24 -27.06 16.21 -36.98
CA THR A 24 -26.15 15.14 -37.40
C THR A 24 -25.18 15.66 -38.46
N LEU A 25 -23.97 15.10 -38.49
CA LEU A 25 -23.02 15.26 -39.61
C LEU A 25 -22.32 13.92 -39.86
N GLY A 26 -21.79 13.71 -41.05
CA GLY A 26 -21.08 12.48 -41.40
C GLY A 26 -19.64 12.73 -41.81
N VAL A 27 -18.74 11.84 -41.42
CA VAL A 27 -17.37 11.72 -41.95
C VAL A 27 -17.18 10.33 -42.54
N THR A 28 -16.28 10.15 -43.51
CA THR A 28 -15.97 8.80 -44.02
C THR A 28 -15.40 7.93 -42.90
N ASP A 29 -15.66 6.62 -42.89
CA ASP A 29 -15.17 5.73 -41.81
C ASP A 29 -13.64 5.78 -41.64
N ALA A 30 -12.89 5.93 -42.74
CA ALA A 30 -11.44 6.10 -42.69
C ALA A 30 -11.00 7.38 -41.94
N ASN A 31 -11.79 8.45 -42.04
CA ASN A 31 -11.53 9.70 -41.35
C ASN A 31 -12.03 9.67 -39.90
N ALA A 32 -13.11 8.92 -39.63
CA ALA A 32 -13.64 8.72 -38.28
C ALA A 32 -12.63 8.06 -37.35
N ALA A 33 -11.75 7.20 -37.89
CA ALA A 33 -10.68 6.55 -37.13
C ALA A 33 -9.67 7.54 -36.51
N TYR A 34 -9.64 8.77 -37.01
CA TYR A 34 -8.79 9.85 -36.47
C TYR A 34 -9.54 10.82 -35.56
N LEU A 35 -10.81 10.56 -35.24
CA LEU A 35 -11.59 11.33 -34.28
C LEU A 35 -11.86 10.49 -33.02
N PRO A 36 -12.15 11.13 -31.87
CA PRO A 36 -12.48 10.40 -30.65
C PRO A 36 -13.67 9.44 -30.83
N ASN A 37 -13.48 8.19 -30.40
CA ASN A 37 -14.52 7.16 -30.37
C ASN A 37 -15.19 7.04 -28.98
N VAL A 38 -14.77 7.85 -28.01
CA VAL A 38 -15.38 7.99 -26.69
C VAL A 38 -16.23 9.26 -26.68
N TYR A 39 -17.51 9.14 -26.29
CA TYR A 39 -18.47 10.24 -26.28
C TYR A 39 -18.87 10.62 -24.85
N PRO A 40 -19.23 11.89 -24.57
CA PRO A 40 -19.25 13.01 -25.51
C PRO A 40 -17.89 13.71 -25.66
N TRP A 41 -17.67 14.38 -26.78
CA TRP A 41 -16.48 15.21 -27.02
C TRP A 41 -16.83 16.51 -27.75
N TRP A 42 -15.92 17.49 -27.73
CA TRP A 42 -16.13 18.80 -28.34
C TRP A 42 -15.40 18.90 -29.67
N ALA A 43 -16.10 19.36 -30.70
CA ALA A 43 -15.54 19.56 -32.02
C ALA A 43 -15.60 21.02 -32.43
N LEU A 44 -14.59 21.47 -33.15
CA LEU A 44 -14.60 22.72 -33.90
C LEU A 44 -14.80 22.40 -35.37
N VAL A 45 -15.75 23.09 -36.00
CA VAL A 45 -15.99 23.02 -37.44
C VAL A 45 -15.63 24.35 -38.08
N LYS A 46 -14.86 24.31 -39.17
CA LYS A 46 -14.41 25.49 -39.91
C LYS A 46 -14.35 25.23 -41.43
N PRO A 47 -14.36 26.28 -42.27
CA PRO A 47 -14.06 26.14 -43.69
C PRO A 47 -12.69 25.49 -43.92
N SER A 48 -12.62 24.60 -44.92
CA SER A 48 -11.38 23.86 -45.18
C SER A 48 -10.20 24.78 -45.44
N GLY A 49 -9.06 24.47 -44.80
CA GLY A 49 -7.82 25.24 -44.95
C GLY A 49 -7.84 26.66 -44.37
N ALA A 50 -8.98 27.14 -43.84
CA ALA A 50 -9.06 28.45 -43.19
C ALA A 50 -8.56 28.37 -41.74
N LYS A 51 -8.00 29.48 -41.24
CA LYS A 51 -7.76 29.66 -39.81
C LYS A 51 -9.10 29.87 -39.08
N PRO A 52 -9.35 29.19 -37.95
CA PRO A 52 -10.59 29.40 -37.19
C PRO A 52 -10.61 30.77 -36.52
N THR A 53 -11.77 31.42 -36.59
CA THR A 53 -12.08 32.72 -36.00
C THR A 53 -13.52 32.66 -35.47
N ARG A 54 -13.87 33.52 -34.50
CA ARG A 54 -15.25 33.57 -33.96
C ARG A 54 -16.35 33.76 -35.01
N ALA A 55 -16.01 34.29 -36.19
CA ALA A 55 -16.95 34.58 -37.26
C ALA A 55 -17.08 33.44 -38.30
N ASN A 56 -16.10 32.54 -38.41
CA ASN A 56 -16.09 31.50 -39.43
C ASN A 56 -16.06 30.06 -38.88
N SER A 57 -15.96 29.87 -37.57
CA SER A 57 -15.96 28.54 -36.95
C SER A 57 -17.11 28.35 -35.95
N GLU A 58 -17.59 27.12 -35.82
CA GLU A 58 -18.63 26.72 -34.87
C GLU A 58 -18.10 25.60 -33.98
N ILE A 59 -18.27 25.74 -32.67
CA ILE A 59 -18.01 24.69 -31.69
C ILE A 59 -19.31 23.93 -31.45
N LEU A 60 -19.25 22.61 -31.50
CA LEU A 60 -20.37 21.70 -31.30
C LEU A 60 -19.96 20.56 -30.37
N LYS A 61 -20.94 19.94 -29.72
CA LYS A 61 -20.72 18.76 -28.89
C LYS A 61 -21.17 17.51 -29.64
N VAL A 62 -20.29 16.54 -29.80
CA VAL A 62 -20.59 15.24 -30.39
C VAL A 62 -21.00 14.29 -29.28
N THR A 63 -22.22 13.76 -29.35
CA THR A 63 -22.80 12.95 -28.25
C THR A 63 -22.89 11.47 -28.56
N ALA A 64 -22.82 11.08 -29.83
CA ALA A 64 -22.77 9.70 -30.28
C ALA A 64 -22.23 9.64 -31.72
N GLY A 65 -21.78 8.46 -32.15
CA GLY A 65 -21.44 8.18 -33.54
C GLY A 65 -21.78 6.75 -33.92
N SER A 66 -22.22 6.56 -35.16
CA SER A 66 -22.60 5.25 -35.71
C SER A 66 -22.11 5.11 -37.14
N SER A 67 -21.46 4.00 -37.46
CA SER A 67 -20.90 3.72 -38.79
C SER A 67 -21.86 2.86 -39.59
N SER A 68 -22.20 3.31 -40.80
CA SER A 68 -23.03 2.55 -41.75
C SER A 68 -22.69 2.95 -43.18
N GLY A 69 -22.47 1.95 -44.05
CA GLY A 69 -22.29 2.18 -45.49
C GLY A 69 -21.06 3.02 -45.88
N GLY A 70 -19.97 2.98 -45.11
CA GLY A 70 -18.72 3.70 -45.40
C GLY A 70 -18.64 5.11 -44.78
N THR A 71 -19.66 5.52 -44.04
CA THR A 71 -19.75 6.83 -43.39
C THR A 71 -20.13 6.66 -41.92
N THR A 72 -19.39 7.34 -41.05
CA THR A 72 -19.71 7.47 -39.64
C THR A 72 -20.53 8.74 -39.45
N THR A 73 -21.78 8.56 -39.03
CA THR A 73 -22.70 9.65 -38.71
C THR A 73 -22.60 9.97 -37.23
N TYR A 74 -22.25 11.21 -36.92
CA TYR A 74 -22.19 11.76 -35.58
C TYR A 74 -23.47 12.51 -35.24
N THR A 75 -24.00 12.28 -34.04
CA THR A 75 -25.04 13.11 -33.42
C THR A 75 -24.37 14.31 -32.76
N ILE A 76 -24.84 15.51 -33.11
CA ILE A 76 -24.26 16.78 -32.66
C ILE A 76 -25.31 17.63 -31.94
N GLU A 77 -24.87 18.27 -30.86
CA GLU A 77 -25.59 19.33 -30.18
C GLU A 77 -24.93 20.67 -30.53
N ARG A 78 -25.67 21.52 -31.23
CA ARG A 78 -25.30 22.91 -31.53
C ARG A 78 -25.72 23.82 -30.38
N THR A 79 -25.19 23.59 -29.20
CA THR A 79 -25.63 24.25 -27.96
C THR A 79 -24.97 25.63 -27.80
N LYS A 80 -25.79 26.66 -27.52
CA LYS A 80 -25.36 28.01 -27.10
C LYS A 80 -24.81 28.00 -25.66
N GLY A 81 -23.64 27.42 -25.46
CA GLY A 81 -22.88 27.42 -24.20
C GLY A 81 -21.42 27.78 -24.44
N LEU A 82 -20.76 28.37 -23.45
CA LEU A 82 -19.40 28.93 -23.55
C LEU A 82 -18.36 27.88 -24.02
N PRO A 83 -17.45 28.23 -24.96
CA PRO A 83 -17.32 29.52 -25.62
C PRO A 83 -18.37 29.70 -26.73
N VAL A 84 -19.05 30.86 -26.73
CA VAL A 84 -20.13 31.19 -27.66
C VAL A 84 -19.56 31.40 -29.08
N THR A 85 -19.65 30.40 -29.95
CA THR A 85 -19.54 30.60 -31.40
C THR A 85 -20.92 30.78 -32.01
N THR A 86 -21.04 31.64 -33.03
CA THR A 86 -22.30 31.78 -33.76
C THR A 86 -22.50 30.57 -34.66
N ALA A 87 -23.69 29.94 -34.62
CA ALA A 87 -24.02 28.83 -35.52
C ALA A 87 -23.80 29.25 -36.98
N ARG A 88 -23.06 28.44 -37.74
CA ARG A 88 -22.80 28.68 -39.16
C ARG A 88 -23.51 27.62 -40.01
N SER A 89 -23.59 27.91 -41.30
CA SER A 89 -23.94 26.89 -42.28
C SER A 89 -22.75 25.95 -42.42
N ILE A 90 -22.92 24.70 -41.95
CA ILE A 90 -21.93 23.63 -42.12
C ILE A 90 -22.22 22.96 -43.47
N ILE A 91 -21.19 22.79 -44.29
CA ILE A 91 -21.28 22.20 -45.63
C ILE A 91 -20.33 21.02 -45.78
N VAL A 92 -20.56 20.20 -46.81
CA VAL A 92 -19.64 19.10 -47.16
C VAL A 92 -18.28 19.70 -47.54
N GLY A 93 -17.21 19.10 -47.01
CA GLY A 93 -15.83 19.56 -47.19
C GLY A 93 -15.33 20.51 -46.10
N ASP A 94 -16.17 20.99 -45.19
CA ASP A 94 -15.68 21.69 -44.00
C ASP A 94 -14.78 20.78 -43.15
N ASP A 95 -13.80 21.39 -42.49
CA ASP A 95 -12.89 20.70 -41.57
C ASP A 95 -13.57 20.55 -40.20
N ILE A 96 -13.50 19.34 -39.61
CA ILE A 96 -13.82 19.04 -38.22
C ILE A 96 -12.58 18.55 -37.48
N LEU A 97 -12.40 19.01 -36.25
CA LEU A 97 -11.30 18.62 -35.37
C LEU A 97 -11.77 18.61 -33.92
N GLU A 98 -11.15 17.78 -33.10
CA GLU A 98 -11.32 17.82 -31.65
C GLU A 98 -10.75 19.13 -31.10
N VAL A 99 -11.45 19.73 -30.14
CA VAL A 99 -10.96 20.88 -29.39
C VAL A 99 -11.15 20.69 -27.90
N LEU A 100 -10.12 21.03 -27.13
CA LEU A 100 -10.25 21.27 -25.70
C LEU A 100 -10.94 22.62 -25.52
N THR A 101 -11.98 22.67 -24.70
CA THR A 101 -12.64 23.94 -24.36
C THR A 101 -11.83 24.68 -23.30
N ALA A 102 -12.01 26.00 -23.20
CA ALA A 102 -11.41 26.79 -22.11
C ALA A 102 -11.81 26.27 -20.71
N GLN A 103 -12.93 25.54 -20.58
CA GLN A 103 -13.29 24.84 -19.34
C GLN A 103 -12.28 23.73 -19.00
N GLN A 104 -11.77 23.00 -20.00
CA GLN A 104 -10.77 21.93 -19.82
C GLN A 104 -9.33 22.47 -19.65
N GLU A 105 -8.97 23.61 -20.24
CA GLU A 105 -7.71 24.30 -19.92
C GLU A 105 -7.77 24.94 -18.53
N ILE A 106 -8.94 25.46 -18.14
CA ILE A 106 -9.21 25.89 -16.76
C ILE A 106 -9.21 24.68 -15.81
N ASP A 107 -9.64 23.49 -16.19
CA ASP A 107 -9.56 22.30 -15.32
C ASP A 107 -8.12 21.81 -15.09
N VAL A 108 -7.14 22.23 -15.92
CA VAL A 108 -5.72 21.95 -15.71
C VAL A 108 -5.05 23.02 -14.82
N GLU A 109 -5.40 24.30 -14.97
CA GLU A 109 -4.83 25.40 -14.14
C GLU A 109 -5.63 25.72 -12.85
N ASN A 110 -6.92 25.39 -12.78
CA ASN A 110 -7.78 25.48 -11.60
C ASN A 110 -8.03 24.10 -10.96
N LYS A 111 -7.00 23.25 -10.87
CA LYS A 111 -6.94 22.16 -9.86
C LYS A 111 -6.86 22.71 -8.42
N GLY A 112 -7.66 23.72 -8.09
CA GLY A 112 -7.79 24.30 -6.76
C GLY A 112 -8.47 23.38 -5.75
N GLY A 113 -8.73 22.10 -6.10
CA GLY A 113 -9.26 21.07 -5.22
C GLY A 113 -8.29 19.93 -4.91
N ASP A 114 -7.09 19.95 -5.48
CA ASP A 114 -6.10 18.89 -5.23
C ASP A 114 -5.34 19.19 -3.94
N ASN A 115 -5.23 18.17 -3.07
CA ASN A 115 -4.38 18.25 -1.90
C ASN A 115 -2.91 18.37 -2.33
N LEU A 116 -2.27 19.48 -1.96
CA LEU A 116 -0.88 19.84 -2.28
C LEU A 116 0.13 19.25 -1.28
N LEU A 117 -0.33 18.59 -0.22
CA LEU A 117 0.48 17.91 0.77
C LEU A 117 0.71 16.43 0.37
N PRO A 118 1.93 16.02 -0.01
CA PRO A 118 2.22 14.63 -0.32
C PRO A 118 1.97 13.72 0.88
N ASN A 119 1.40 12.54 0.64
CA ASN A 119 1.12 11.47 1.59
C ASN A 119 0.10 11.82 2.68
N SER A 120 -0.46 13.04 2.73
CA SER A 120 -1.19 13.56 3.91
C SER A 120 -0.45 13.31 5.24
N ASN A 121 0.87 13.11 5.17
CA ASN A 121 1.68 12.56 6.23
C ASN A 121 2.95 13.40 6.32
N PHE A 122 3.12 14.07 7.45
CA PHE A 122 4.38 14.65 7.90
C PHE A 122 5.29 13.48 8.28
N ILE A 123 5.82 12.80 7.27
CA ILE A 123 6.84 11.78 7.46
C ILE A 123 8.11 12.54 7.84
N ASN A 124 8.77 12.13 8.93
CA ASN A 124 10.14 12.55 9.20
C ASN A 124 10.95 12.26 7.93
N ASN A 125 11.41 13.30 7.25
CA ASN A 125 12.18 13.19 6.01
C ASN A 125 13.61 12.73 6.35
N SER A 126 13.75 11.52 6.88
CA SER A 126 14.97 10.76 6.69
C SER A 126 15.05 10.43 5.20
N THR A 127 16.13 10.86 4.58
CA THR A 127 16.37 10.85 3.12
C THR A 127 16.42 9.44 2.50
N ASN A 128 16.14 8.39 3.28
CA ASN A 128 16.40 6.99 2.95
C ASN A 128 15.17 6.06 3.05
N GLY A 129 13.95 6.60 3.05
CA GLY A 129 12.73 5.79 2.97
C GLY A 129 12.50 4.84 4.15
N TYR A 130 11.34 4.17 4.16
CA TYR A 130 11.02 3.17 5.18
C TYR A 130 12.03 2.02 5.11
N GLY A 131 12.82 1.85 6.18
CA GLY A 131 13.59 0.63 6.45
C GLY A 131 15.05 0.58 5.98
N GLY A 132 15.70 1.71 5.66
CA GLY A 132 17.07 1.74 5.13
C GLY A 132 18.22 1.81 6.16
N VAL A 133 18.16 2.69 7.17
CA VAL A 133 19.23 2.85 8.18
C VAL A 133 18.69 3.53 9.46
N THR A 134 19.45 3.40 10.56
CA THR A 134 19.15 3.51 12.00
C THR A 134 18.62 4.82 12.61
N ASP A 135 17.91 5.68 11.90
CA ASP A 135 17.39 6.91 12.52
C ASP A 135 16.03 7.33 11.96
N ASP A 136 14.97 6.66 12.43
CA ASP A 136 13.60 7.18 12.24
C ASP A 136 12.61 6.83 13.38
N TRP A 137 13.06 6.12 14.42
CA TRP A 137 12.22 5.65 15.54
C TRP A 137 12.96 5.74 16.88
N THR A 138 13.89 6.68 16.99
CA THR A 138 14.87 6.82 18.08
C THR A 138 14.45 7.95 19.03
N ASN A 139 14.23 7.55 20.29
CA ASN A 139 14.02 8.38 21.49
C ASN A 139 12.59 8.90 21.76
N SER A 140 11.82 8.09 22.50
CA SER A 140 10.44 8.31 22.96
C SER A 140 10.26 9.39 24.04
N ASN A 141 11.22 10.30 24.20
CA ASN A 141 11.07 11.45 25.12
C ASN A 141 10.82 12.79 24.39
N GLY A 142 10.85 12.81 23.05
CA GLY A 142 10.68 14.07 22.30
C GLY A 142 10.14 13.98 20.86
N ASN A 143 9.73 12.81 20.36
CA ASN A 143 9.32 12.66 18.95
C ASN A 143 7.84 12.20 18.80
N PRO A 144 7.12 12.63 17.75
CA PRO A 144 5.74 12.25 17.50
C PRO A 144 5.66 10.78 17.09
N VAL A 145 4.63 10.09 17.59
CA VAL A 145 4.40 8.68 17.34
C VAL A 145 3.41 8.57 16.17
N GLN A 146 3.74 7.78 15.14
CA GLN A 146 2.79 7.54 14.04
C GLN A 146 1.63 6.66 14.54
N GLY A 147 0.39 7.13 14.40
CA GLY A 147 -0.78 6.52 15.02
C GLY A 147 -2.11 7.03 14.45
N GLY A 148 -2.83 6.15 13.73
CA GLY A 148 -4.03 6.50 12.96
C GLY A 148 -5.33 6.77 13.74
N PHE A 149 -5.41 6.38 15.01
CA PHE A 149 -6.62 6.48 15.82
C PHE A 149 -6.29 6.87 17.27
N PRO A 150 -7.15 7.63 17.97
CA PRO A 150 -7.10 7.86 19.42
C PRO A 150 -7.33 6.60 20.25
N ALA A 151 -7.95 5.59 19.65
CA ALA A 151 -8.09 4.23 20.16
C ALA A 151 -8.66 3.37 19.04
N MET A 152 -8.22 2.12 18.90
CA MET A 152 -8.88 1.19 18.00
C MET A 152 -10.15 0.66 18.67
N THR A 153 -11.31 0.87 18.04
CA THR A 153 -12.59 0.34 18.51
C THR A 153 -12.96 -0.92 17.75
N LYS A 154 -13.88 -1.74 18.31
CA LYS A 154 -14.42 -2.90 17.62
C LYS A 154 -15.03 -2.55 16.26
N GLN A 155 -15.78 -1.45 16.18
CA GLN A 155 -16.38 -1.02 14.91
C GLN A 155 -15.30 -0.65 13.89
N ASN A 156 -14.21 -0.01 14.31
CA ASN A 156 -13.10 0.28 13.40
C ASN A 156 -12.45 -1.00 12.86
N LEU A 157 -12.35 -2.05 13.69
CA LEU A 157 -11.83 -3.34 13.26
C LEU A 157 -12.75 -4.00 12.22
N ILE A 158 -14.07 -3.98 12.44
CA ILE A 158 -15.08 -4.47 11.50
C ILE A 158 -15.00 -3.71 10.16
N ASP A 159 -15.05 -2.38 10.20
CA ASP A 159 -15.05 -1.54 8.99
C ASP A 159 -13.75 -1.72 8.19
N LEU A 160 -12.63 -1.89 8.89
CA LEU A 160 -11.30 -2.01 8.28
C LEU A 160 -11.09 -3.37 7.61
N LEU A 161 -11.47 -4.45 8.32
CA LEU A 161 -11.19 -5.81 7.87
C LEU A 161 -12.34 -6.38 7.05
N GLY A 162 -13.56 -5.84 7.17
CA GLY A 162 -14.75 -6.43 6.57
C GLY A 162 -15.12 -7.78 7.18
N VAL A 163 -14.73 -8.02 8.44
CA VAL A 163 -15.10 -9.22 9.21
C VAL A 163 -16.44 -9.02 9.91
N ALA A 164 -17.14 -10.09 10.24
CA ALA A 164 -18.35 -10.02 11.03
C ALA A 164 -18.02 -9.76 12.52
N ASP A 165 -18.98 -9.20 13.27
CA ASP A 165 -18.82 -9.00 14.72
C ASP A 165 -18.53 -10.33 15.45
N GLY A 166 -19.19 -11.41 15.02
CA GLY A 166 -19.00 -12.76 15.56
C GLY A 166 -17.65 -13.41 15.22
N ASP A 167 -16.88 -12.84 14.29
CA ASP A 167 -15.53 -13.33 13.97
C ASP A 167 -14.49 -12.81 14.97
N ILE A 168 -14.82 -11.79 15.77
CA ILE A 168 -13.94 -11.16 16.75
C ILE A 168 -14.19 -11.82 18.10
N GLU A 169 -13.34 -12.79 18.46
CA GLU A 169 -13.54 -13.57 19.69
C GLU A 169 -13.00 -12.89 20.95
N GLY A 170 -12.03 -11.99 20.80
CA GLY A 170 -11.52 -11.14 21.87
C GLY A 170 -10.74 -9.96 21.30
N PHE A 171 -10.93 -8.77 21.87
CA PHE A 171 -10.24 -7.57 21.44
C PHE A 171 -10.01 -6.61 22.62
N TRP A 172 -8.74 -6.38 22.97
CA TRP A 172 -8.32 -5.50 24.05
C TRP A 172 -7.47 -4.38 23.47
N ASN A 173 -7.97 -3.15 23.54
CA ASN A 173 -7.19 -1.98 23.09
C ASN A 173 -6.01 -1.69 24.03
N LEU A 174 -6.11 -2.11 25.30
CA LEU A 174 -5.09 -1.96 26.35
C LEU A 174 -4.79 -0.49 26.68
N ASN A 175 -5.85 0.32 26.73
CA ASN A 175 -5.77 1.76 26.97
C ASN A 175 -6.06 2.15 28.42
N GLU A 176 -6.35 1.19 29.31
CA GLU A 176 -6.62 1.47 30.72
C GLU A 176 -5.37 1.93 31.45
N ALA A 177 -5.52 2.91 32.35
CA ALA A 177 -4.40 3.44 33.13
C ALA A 177 -3.80 2.40 34.12
N SER A 178 -4.64 1.49 34.62
CA SER A 178 -4.27 0.36 35.49
C SER A 178 -5.46 -0.60 35.63
N GLY A 179 -5.23 -1.77 36.23
CA GLY A 179 -6.29 -2.73 36.55
C GLY A 179 -6.70 -3.58 35.37
N ASN A 180 -7.91 -4.14 35.44
CA ASN A 180 -8.39 -5.11 34.44
C ASN A 180 -8.46 -4.50 33.04
N ALA A 181 -8.15 -5.29 32.01
CA ALA A 181 -8.30 -4.88 30.62
C ALA A 181 -9.64 -5.33 30.06
N THR A 182 -10.43 -4.38 29.58
CA THR A 182 -11.79 -4.60 29.09
C THR A 182 -11.74 -5.24 27.70
N ASP A 183 -12.48 -6.33 27.51
CA ASP A 183 -12.71 -6.88 26.17
C ASP A 183 -13.80 -6.08 25.46
N LEU A 184 -13.48 -5.58 24.28
CA LEU A 184 -14.38 -4.82 23.43
C LEU A 184 -15.19 -5.71 22.48
N SER A 185 -14.86 -7.01 22.38
CA SER A 185 -15.61 -8.01 21.61
C SER A 185 -17.03 -8.20 22.14
N ALA A 186 -17.87 -8.92 21.40
CA ALA A 186 -19.19 -9.32 21.90
C ALA A 186 -19.14 -10.35 23.05
N ASN A 187 -18.01 -11.05 23.23
CA ASN A 187 -17.87 -12.09 24.25
C ASN A 187 -17.56 -11.53 25.65
N GLY A 188 -16.97 -10.34 25.75
CA GLY A 188 -16.77 -9.64 27.03
C GLY A 188 -15.78 -10.33 27.97
N TYR A 189 -14.73 -10.96 27.44
CA TYR A 189 -13.66 -11.59 28.22
C TYR A 189 -12.69 -10.58 28.83
N THR A 190 -13.16 -9.74 29.74
CA THR A 190 -12.31 -8.85 30.52
C THR A 190 -11.17 -9.64 31.17
N LEU A 191 -9.94 -9.20 30.94
CA LEU A 191 -8.74 -9.82 31.51
C LEU A 191 -8.48 -9.24 32.89
N THR A 192 -8.26 -10.12 33.86
CA THR A 192 -7.88 -9.77 35.23
C THR A 192 -6.42 -9.40 35.28
N ASP A 193 -6.12 -8.25 35.89
CA ASP A 193 -4.77 -7.78 36.15
C ASP A 193 -4.09 -8.63 37.22
N THR A 194 -2.87 -9.09 36.93
CA THR A 194 -2.04 -9.78 37.90
C THR A 194 -0.71 -9.05 38.07
N ASN A 195 -0.38 -8.79 39.33
CA ASN A 195 0.83 -8.10 39.78
C ASN A 195 0.94 -6.62 39.37
N THR A 196 -0.17 -5.97 39.02
CA THR A 196 -0.27 -4.51 38.81
C THR A 196 0.41 -4.06 37.52
N VAL A 197 -0.01 -4.62 36.39
CA VAL A 197 0.43 -4.17 35.06
C VAL A 197 0.10 -2.68 34.93
N THR A 198 1.12 -1.83 34.77
CA THR A 198 0.90 -0.38 34.70
C THR A 198 0.58 0.06 33.26
N SER A 199 0.52 1.37 33.03
CA SER A 199 0.32 1.92 31.69
C SER A 199 1.41 2.92 31.36
N SER A 200 1.80 2.93 30.09
CA SER A 200 2.69 3.91 29.52
C SER A 200 1.92 4.80 28.56
N SER A 201 2.20 6.10 28.59
CA SER A 201 1.69 7.05 27.61
C SER A 201 2.35 6.93 26.23
N ASP A 202 3.31 6.01 26.09
CA ASP A 202 4.07 5.73 24.88
C ASP A 202 3.39 4.74 23.92
N GLY A 203 2.06 4.60 24.02
CA GLY A 203 1.26 3.85 23.06
C GLY A 203 1.16 4.53 21.70
N LEU A 204 1.03 3.74 20.63
CA LEU A 204 0.82 4.20 19.26
C LEU A 204 -0.51 4.95 19.09
N MET A 205 -1.56 4.51 19.80
CA MET A 205 -2.91 5.05 19.63
C MET A 205 -3.49 5.75 20.85
N ALA A 206 -2.99 5.44 22.05
CA ALA A 206 -3.41 6.00 23.33
C ALA A 206 -2.34 5.65 24.39
N LEU A 207 -2.75 5.19 25.57
CA LEU A 207 -1.89 4.43 26.49
C LEU A 207 -1.58 3.04 25.92
N ALA A 208 -0.50 2.43 26.37
CA ALA A 208 -0.22 1.00 26.20
C ALA A 208 -0.04 0.38 27.59
N ARG A 209 -0.30 -0.93 27.72
CA ARG A 209 -0.05 -1.64 28.97
C ARG A 209 1.41 -2.03 29.04
N ASP A 210 2.02 -1.66 30.15
CA ASP A 210 3.44 -1.81 30.43
C ASP A 210 3.64 -3.04 31.31
N PHE A 211 4.31 -4.05 30.75
CA PHE A 211 4.51 -5.35 31.38
C PHE A 211 5.96 -5.47 31.83
N GLU A 212 6.15 -5.71 33.11
CA GLU A 212 7.46 -5.91 33.71
C GLU A 212 7.71 -7.39 33.96
N ALA A 213 8.67 -7.96 33.23
CA ALA A 213 9.01 -9.37 33.40
C ALA A 213 9.57 -9.65 34.81
N THR A 214 10.27 -8.68 35.40
CA THR A 214 10.83 -8.77 36.76
C THR A 214 9.77 -8.79 37.85
N ASN A 215 8.60 -8.20 37.62
CA ASN A 215 7.46 -8.21 38.53
C ASN A 215 6.44 -9.32 38.18
N THR A 216 6.74 -10.16 37.19
CA THR A 216 5.88 -11.28 36.76
C THR A 216 4.45 -10.81 36.40
N GLU A 217 4.38 -9.69 35.68
CA GLU A 217 3.14 -9.02 35.32
C GLU A 217 2.45 -9.64 34.11
N TYR A 218 1.12 -9.77 34.16
CA TYR A 218 0.32 -10.25 33.05
C TYR A 218 -1.18 -9.95 33.24
N LEU A 219 -1.94 -10.06 32.16
CA LEU A 219 -3.39 -9.98 32.14
C LEU A 219 -3.97 -11.35 31.77
N THR A 220 -5.00 -11.84 32.45
CA THR A 220 -5.49 -13.21 32.24
C THR A 220 -7.01 -13.36 32.29
N ASN A 221 -7.55 -14.31 31.53
CA ASN A 221 -8.89 -14.84 31.74
C ASN A 221 -8.79 -16.36 31.86
N ALA A 222 -9.37 -16.91 32.94
CA ALA A 222 -9.21 -18.32 33.30
C ALA A 222 -10.01 -19.29 32.42
N SER A 223 -11.07 -18.84 31.75
CA SER A 223 -11.94 -19.75 30.96
C SER A 223 -12.62 -19.06 29.77
N PRO A 224 -11.86 -18.58 28.77
CA PRO A 224 -12.44 -17.97 27.58
C PRO A 224 -12.69 -19.02 26.50
N THR A 225 -13.87 -19.64 26.52
CA THR A 225 -14.21 -20.77 25.64
C THR A 225 -14.12 -20.45 24.15
N ASN A 226 -14.55 -19.25 23.73
CA ASN A 226 -14.57 -18.87 22.32
C ASN A 226 -13.18 -18.55 21.75
N LEU A 227 -12.21 -18.22 22.60
CA LEU A 227 -10.81 -18.01 22.18
C LEU A 227 -10.11 -19.35 21.87
N ASN A 228 -10.70 -20.48 22.27
CA ASN A 228 -10.17 -21.82 22.05
C ASN A 228 -10.52 -22.36 20.65
N ILE A 229 -10.03 -21.67 19.63
CA ILE A 229 -10.29 -21.97 18.21
C ILE A 229 -9.37 -23.11 17.72
N THR A 230 -9.95 -24.12 17.10
CA THR A 230 -9.24 -25.29 16.51
C THR A 230 -9.04 -25.18 14.99
N GLY A 231 -9.86 -24.35 14.33
CA GLY A 231 -9.81 -24.09 12.89
C GLY A 231 -9.04 -22.82 12.55
N SER A 232 -9.49 -22.16 11.48
CA SER A 232 -8.92 -20.89 11.02
C SER A 232 -8.96 -19.84 12.13
N GLN A 233 -7.84 -19.13 12.34
CA GLN A 233 -7.74 -18.13 13.40
C GLN A 233 -6.64 -17.11 13.12
N THR A 234 -6.80 -15.93 13.72
CA THR A 234 -5.83 -14.84 13.62
C THR A 234 -5.56 -14.23 14.99
N PHE A 235 -4.29 -14.07 15.35
CA PHE A 235 -3.84 -13.40 16.57
C PHE A 235 -3.00 -12.21 16.17
N PHE A 236 -3.20 -11.05 16.79
CA PHE A 236 -2.40 -9.87 16.50
C PHE A 236 -2.22 -8.98 17.72
N CYS A 237 -1.12 -8.23 17.75
CA CYS A 237 -0.89 -7.16 18.71
C CYS A 237 0.19 -6.18 18.20
N TYR A 238 0.30 -5.05 18.89
CA TYR A 238 1.45 -4.16 18.80
C TYR A 238 2.31 -4.34 20.04
N ILE A 239 3.63 -4.39 19.87
CA ILE A 239 4.59 -4.53 20.97
C ILE A 239 5.74 -3.53 20.80
N LYS A 240 6.07 -2.79 21.86
CA LYS A 240 7.38 -2.16 22.02
C LYS A 240 8.19 -2.97 23.03
N VAL A 241 9.24 -3.61 22.55
CA VAL A 241 10.02 -4.55 23.38
C VAL A 241 11.01 -3.77 24.22
N GLU A 242 11.11 -4.08 25.51
CA GLU A 242 12.11 -3.49 26.41
C GLU A 242 13.24 -4.48 26.69
N SER A 243 12.90 -5.76 26.85
CA SER A 243 13.83 -6.88 26.83
C SER A 243 13.35 -8.00 25.90
N LEU A 244 14.28 -8.63 25.17
CA LEU A 244 13.96 -9.75 24.29
C LEU A 244 13.60 -11.00 25.11
N GLY A 245 12.52 -11.69 24.74
CA GLY A 245 12.08 -12.92 25.39
C GLY A 245 10.65 -12.87 25.92
N GLY A 246 10.12 -14.04 26.27
CA GLY A 246 8.77 -14.16 26.84
C GLY A 246 7.66 -14.39 25.81
N THR A 247 6.41 -14.31 26.26
CA THR A 247 5.22 -14.53 25.43
C THR A 247 4.35 -13.29 25.41
N LEU A 248 3.95 -12.87 24.22
CA LEU A 248 3.13 -11.67 24.03
C LEU A 248 1.68 -11.95 24.42
N MET A 249 1.10 -13.03 23.87
CA MET A 249 -0.26 -13.45 24.13
C MET A 249 -0.49 -14.90 23.75
N GLY A 250 -1.38 -15.59 24.45
CA GLY A 250 -1.82 -16.93 24.06
C GLY A 250 -2.25 -17.84 25.19
N PHE A 251 -2.35 -19.12 24.84
CA PHE A 251 -2.62 -20.25 25.73
C PHE A 251 -1.37 -21.11 25.89
N ARG A 252 -1.21 -21.67 27.08
CA ARG A 252 -0.25 -22.72 27.37
C ARG A 252 -0.73 -23.55 28.55
N ASN A 253 -0.42 -24.83 28.55
CA ASN A 253 -0.65 -25.71 29.68
C ASN A 253 0.07 -25.20 30.95
N ALA A 254 -0.53 -25.42 32.12
CA ALA A 254 0.00 -24.97 33.40
C ALA A 254 1.24 -25.74 33.88
N THR A 255 1.39 -27.00 33.42
CA THR A 255 2.35 -27.95 34.00
C THR A 255 3.34 -28.53 32.99
N THR A 256 3.02 -28.51 31.71
CA THR A 256 3.90 -28.94 30.61
C THR A 256 4.10 -27.80 29.63
N ALA A 257 5.18 -27.88 28.83
CA ALA A 257 5.39 -26.93 27.73
C ALA A 257 4.45 -27.20 26.54
N ASP A 258 3.71 -28.31 26.57
CA ASP A 258 2.84 -28.80 25.50
C ASP A 258 1.49 -28.05 25.49
N ASP A 259 0.76 -28.12 24.37
CA ASP A 259 -0.49 -27.36 24.08
C ASP A 259 -0.28 -25.83 24.05
N PHE A 260 0.67 -25.40 23.22
CA PHE A 260 1.08 -24.00 23.10
C PHE A 260 0.45 -23.32 21.88
N LYS A 261 -0.40 -22.31 22.13
CA LYS A 261 -0.97 -21.47 21.09
C LYS A 261 -0.69 -20.00 21.40
N ALA A 262 0.34 -19.43 20.80
CA ALA A 262 0.80 -18.10 21.21
C ALA A 262 1.65 -17.39 20.15
N LEU A 263 1.59 -16.06 20.22
CA LEU A 263 2.65 -15.20 19.71
C LEU A 263 3.70 -15.05 20.81
N ALA A 264 4.91 -15.53 20.57
CA ALA A 264 5.98 -15.54 21.57
C ALA A 264 7.35 -15.29 20.94
N PHE A 265 8.31 -14.83 21.73
CA PHE A 265 9.70 -14.79 21.26
C PHE A 265 10.25 -16.20 21.08
N THR A 266 11.17 -16.33 20.13
CA THR A 266 11.88 -17.59 19.88
C THR A 266 12.83 -17.88 21.03
N GLY A 267 12.45 -18.78 21.94
CA GLY A 267 13.23 -19.08 23.13
C GLY A 267 13.28 -17.92 24.14
N ALA A 268 14.06 -18.07 25.21
CA ALA A 268 14.08 -17.14 26.34
C ALA A 268 14.67 -15.74 26.02
N SER A 269 15.39 -15.59 24.90
CA SER A 269 16.07 -14.34 24.54
C SER A 269 16.21 -14.12 23.03
N GLY A 270 15.46 -14.86 22.21
CA GLY A 270 15.57 -14.71 20.75
C GLY A 270 14.91 -13.43 20.25
N PRO A 271 15.48 -12.79 19.20
CA PRO A 271 14.97 -11.52 18.69
C PRO A 271 13.79 -11.69 17.72
N THR A 272 13.40 -12.90 17.38
CA THR A 272 12.34 -13.22 16.41
C THR A 272 11.07 -13.68 17.11
N ILE A 273 9.93 -13.65 16.41
CA ILE A 273 8.64 -14.08 16.95
C ILE A 273 8.22 -15.40 16.32
N ASP A 274 7.79 -16.34 17.14
CA ASP A 274 7.11 -17.56 16.76
C ASP A 274 5.60 -17.38 16.84
N TRP A 275 4.90 -17.79 15.79
CA TRP A 275 3.49 -18.10 15.83
C TRP A 275 3.33 -19.60 16.06
N ASN A 276 3.01 -19.98 17.31
CA ASN A 276 2.89 -21.36 17.77
C ASN A 276 1.42 -21.77 17.76
N LEU A 277 1.15 -22.95 17.22
CA LEU A 277 -0.13 -23.65 17.14
C LEU A 277 0.16 -25.16 17.22
N GLU A 278 0.31 -25.67 18.44
CA GLU A 278 0.39 -27.11 18.66
C GLU A 278 -0.89 -27.82 18.14
N GLY A 279 -0.74 -29.09 17.75
CA GLY A 279 -1.80 -29.90 17.12
C GLY A 279 -1.74 -29.94 15.59
N LEU A 280 -0.97 -29.03 14.96
CA LEU A 280 -0.73 -29.08 13.52
C LEU A 280 0.28 -30.18 13.16
N THR A 281 0.02 -30.86 12.05
CA THR A 281 0.72 -32.10 11.65
C THR A 281 2.06 -31.89 10.95
N THR A 282 2.29 -30.74 10.33
CA THR A 282 3.45 -30.48 9.46
C THR A 282 4.30 -29.31 9.94
N THR A 283 3.68 -28.26 10.45
CA THR A 283 4.37 -27.06 10.95
C THR A 283 3.58 -26.50 12.13
N PRO A 284 3.85 -26.95 13.37
CA PRO A 284 3.17 -26.47 14.57
C PRO A 284 3.65 -25.10 15.06
N ALA A 285 4.74 -24.58 14.49
CA ALA A 285 5.20 -23.23 14.76
C ALA A 285 5.84 -22.61 13.50
N LEU A 286 5.67 -21.31 13.34
CA LEU A 286 6.31 -20.53 12.28
C LEU A 286 7.03 -19.31 12.84
N THR A 287 8.35 -19.29 12.68
CA THR A 287 9.23 -18.19 13.12
C THR A 287 9.31 -17.08 12.08
N SER A 288 9.10 -15.83 12.45
CA SER A 288 9.32 -14.65 11.59
C SER A 288 10.77 -14.50 11.14
N ASP A 289 10.99 -13.82 10.02
CA ASP A 289 12.35 -13.46 9.55
C ASP A 289 12.83 -12.10 10.09
N VAL A 290 11.91 -11.30 10.65
CA VAL A 290 12.22 -9.97 11.20
C VAL A 290 12.71 -10.10 12.64
N LYS A 291 13.91 -9.57 12.89
CA LYS A 291 14.49 -9.44 14.22
C LYS A 291 14.03 -8.14 14.86
N LEU A 292 13.41 -8.26 16.02
CA LEU A 292 12.99 -7.14 16.86
C LEU A 292 14.22 -6.58 17.60
N GLU A 293 14.23 -5.27 17.71
CA GLU A 293 15.16 -4.49 18.52
C GLU A 293 14.40 -3.83 19.67
N THR A 294 15.05 -3.69 20.82
CA THR A 294 14.46 -3.03 21.99
C THR A 294 14.20 -1.55 21.71
N GLY A 295 13.19 -0.99 22.38
CA GLY A 295 12.80 0.40 22.25
C GLY A 295 12.02 0.75 20.98
N LYS A 296 11.70 -0.22 20.11
CA LYS A 296 10.93 0.00 18.86
C LYS A 296 9.59 -0.72 18.88
N TRP A 297 8.57 -0.10 18.27
CA TRP A 297 7.26 -0.74 18.09
C TRP A 297 7.26 -1.67 16.88
N TYR A 298 6.56 -2.80 17.04
CA TYR A 298 6.30 -3.77 15.99
C TYR A 298 4.83 -4.16 15.98
N PHE A 299 4.27 -4.29 14.79
CA PHE A 299 3.00 -4.98 14.57
C PHE A 299 3.27 -6.46 14.30
N ILE A 300 2.66 -7.33 15.10
CA ILE A 300 2.77 -8.78 14.97
C ILE A 300 1.39 -9.34 14.62
N CYS A 301 1.32 -10.23 13.63
CA CYS A 301 0.09 -10.93 13.27
C CYS A 301 0.40 -12.38 12.87
N GLY A 302 -0.18 -13.35 13.56
CA GLY A 302 -0.16 -14.76 13.21
C GLY A 302 -1.51 -15.20 12.64
N VAL A 303 -1.51 -15.92 11.52
CA VAL A 303 -2.73 -16.44 10.88
C VAL A 303 -2.56 -17.93 10.65
N TYR A 304 -3.56 -18.72 11.03
CA TYR A 304 -3.74 -20.07 10.54
C TYR A 304 -4.98 -20.13 9.65
N ASP A 305 -4.80 -20.63 8.44
CA ASP A 305 -5.82 -20.81 7.43
C ASP A 305 -6.00 -22.32 7.19
N SER A 306 -6.91 -22.90 7.96
CA SER A 306 -7.20 -24.33 7.89
C SER A 306 -7.81 -24.75 6.54
N ALA A 307 -8.52 -23.85 5.87
CA ALA A 307 -9.14 -24.12 4.58
C ALA A 307 -8.10 -24.29 3.47
N ASN A 308 -7.02 -23.51 3.53
CA ASN A 308 -5.92 -23.57 2.56
C ASN A 308 -4.70 -24.35 3.07
N SER A 309 -4.73 -24.87 4.30
CA SER A 309 -3.60 -25.55 4.96
C SER A 309 -2.33 -24.69 5.01
N LEU A 310 -2.47 -23.44 5.48
CA LEU A 310 -1.36 -22.49 5.58
C LEU A 310 -1.25 -21.91 7.00
N ILE A 311 -0.03 -21.84 7.52
CA ILE A 311 0.33 -21.02 8.67
C ILE A 311 1.15 -19.82 8.17
N LYS A 312 0.88 -18.64 8.71
CA LYS A 312 1.46 -17.37 8.27
C LYS A 312 1.78 -16.49 9.46
N ILE A 313 2.85 -15.70 9.36
CA ILE A 313 3.23 -14.69 10.36
C ILE A 313 3.67 -13.41 9.66
N TRP A 314 3.27 -12.26 10.19
CA TRP A 314 3.71 -10.94 9.76
C TRP A 314 4.36 -10.19 10.91
N VAL A 315 5.45 -9.49 10.59
CA VAL A 315 6.05 -8.47 11.45
C VAL A 315 6.22 -7.20 10.63
N ASN A 316 5.56 -6.10 11.02
CA ASN A 316 5.56 -4.83 10.28
C ASN A 316 5.23 -4.99 8.78
N GLY A 317 4.29 -5.88 8.46
CA GLY A 317 3.89 -6.17 7.08
C GLY A 317 4.79 -7.15 6.31
N VAL A 318 5.96 -7.53 6.85
CA VAL A 318 6.82 -8.57 6.27
C VAL A 318 6.21 -9.94 6.59
N LYS A 319 5.76 -10.66 5.56
CA LYS A 319 5.11 -11.96 5.68
C LYS A 319 6.13 -13.11 5.58
N LYS A 320 5.93 -14.13 6.41
CA LYS A 320 6.43 -15.49 6.18
C LYS A 320 5.25 -16.46 6.22
N GLN A 321 5.32 -17.55 5.45
CA GLN A 321 4.32 -18.61 5.49
C GLN A 321 4.90 -19.98 5.20
N ALA A 322 4.21 -21.02 5.69
CA ALA A 322 4.50 -22.42 5.43
C ALA A 322 3.20 -23.21 5.26
N THR A 323 3.31 -24.41 4.68
CA THR A 323 2.20 -25.36 4.66
C THR A 323 2.00 -25.92 6.06
N ALA A 324 0.78 -25.86 6.58
CA ALA A 324 0.41 -26.44 7.86
C ALA A 324 -0.98 -27.05 7.76
N SER A 325 -1.13 -28.31 8.15
CA SER A 325 -2.41 -29.03 8.07
C SER A 325 -2.80 -29.60 9.44
N GLY A 326 -4.09 -29.88 9.62
CA GLY A 326 -4.64 -30.42 10.86
C GLY A 326 -5.48 -29.40 11.60
N SER A 327 -5.66 -29.62 12.90
CA SER A 327 -6.41 -28.72 13.77
C SER A 327 -5.50 -28.29 14.89
N ALA A 328 -5.57 -27.01 15.25
CA ALA A 328 -4.90 -26.56 16.45
C ALA A 328 -5.51 -27.26 17.66
N ASP A 329 -4.67 -27.64 18.63
CA ASP A 329 -5.13 -28.27 19.84
C ASP A 329 -6.08 -27.35 20.59
N SER A 330 -7.16 -27.94 21.10
CA SER A 330 -8.06 -27.21 21.99
C SER A 330 -7.43 -27.14 23.38
N ASN A 331 -7.12 -25.93 23.84
CA ASN A 331 -6.59 -25.68 25.16
C ASN A 331 -7.62 -24.90 26.01
N SER A 332 -8.27 -25.58 26.97
CA SER A 332 -9.26 -24.98 27.87
C SER A 332 -8.64 -24.24 29.07
N GLN A 333 -7.33 -24.00 29.05
CA GLN A 333 -6.61 -23.29 30.10
C GLN A 333 -6.77 -21.77 29.94
N ALA A 334 -6.15 -21.03 30.86
CA ALA A 334 -6.20 -19.57 30.85
C ALA A 334 -5.58 -18.98 29.56
N PHE A 335 -6.26 -18.00 28.98
CA PHE A 335 -5.66 -17.09 28.00
C PHE A 335 -4.94 -15.98 28.76
N SER A 336 -3.79 -15.52 28.27
CA SER A 336 -3.10 -14.39 28.88
C SER A 336 -2.42 -13.49 27.86
N ILE A 337 -2.23 -12.23 28.24
CA ILE A 337 -1.38 -11.24 27.57
C ILE A 337 -0.25 -10.88 28.55
N GLY A 338 0.97 -10.79 28.06
CA GLY A 338 2.17 -10.60 28.88
C GLY A 338 2.72 -11.90 29.47
N ARG A 339 2.06 -13.05 29.24
CA ARG A 339 2.63 -14.39 29.45
C ARG A 339 1.93 -15.46 28.61
N GLY A 340 2.52 -16.66 28.56
CA GLY A 340 1.92 -17.83 27.90
C GLY A 340 0.88 -18.54 28.76
N GLY A 341 -0.36 -18.08 28.73
CA GLY A 341 -1.52 -18.76 29.30
C GLY A 341 -1.40 -19.15 30.78
N ALA A 342 -1.56 -20.43 31.13
CA ALA A 342 -1.53 -20.90 32.52
C ALA A 342 -0.11 -21.26 33.03
N TYR A 343 0.93 -21.15 32.19
CA TYR A 343 2.27 -21.63 32.51
C TYR A 343 2.97 -20.75 33.56
N ALA A 344 3.25 -21.32 34.74
CA ALA A 344 3.82 -20.58 35.87
C ALA A 344 5.34 -20.39 35.81
N ALA A 345 6.07 -21.22 35.04
CA ALA A 345 7.54 -21.33 35.12
C ALA A 345 8.31 -20.37 34.18
N GLY A 346 7.83 -19.15 34.02
CA GLY A 346 8.54 -18.10 33.30
C GLY A 346 8.20 -18.05 31.81
N GLY A 347 7.81 -16.87 31.37
CA GLY A 347 7.45 -16.53 29.99
C GLY A 347 6.87 -15.13 29.91
N TYR A 348 7.24 -14.28 30.86
CA TYR A 348 6.71 -12.93 31.01
C TYR A 348 7.32 -12.04 29.94
N CYS A 349 6.48 -11.26 29.28
CA CYS A 349 6.91 -10.23 28.36
C CYS A 349 7.50 -9.06 29.16
N ASP A 350 8.46 -8.37 28.56
CA ASP A 350 9.04 -7.14 29.08
C ASP A 350 8.86 -6.02 28.04
N GLY A 351 7.88 -5.17 28.26
CA GLY A 351 7.59 -4.02 27.41
C GLY A 351 6.10 -3.72 27.19
N LEU A 352 5.83 -2.84 26.21
CA LEU A 352 4.52 -2.21 26.03
C LEU A 352 3.68 -2.94 24.99
N ILE A 353 2.50 -3.46 25.36
CA ILE A 353 1.55 -4.08 24.41
C ILE A 353 0.32 -3.18 24.21
N GLN A 354 -0.13 -3.09 22.95
CA GLN A 354 -1.36 -2.38 22.58
C GLN A 354 -2.17 -3.13 21.52
N ASN A 355 -3.50 -2.94 21.53
CA ASN A 355 -4.44 -3.47 20.53
C ASN A 355 -4.23 -4.97 20.24
N ALA A 356 -4.36 -5.79 21.28
CA ALA A 356 -4.30 -7.24 21.17
C ALA A 356 -5.66 -7.80 20.75
N GLY A 357 -5.69 -8.73 19.79
CA GLY A 357 -6.93 -9.33 19.33
C GLY A 357 -6.79 -10.76 18.84
N VAL A 358 -7.90 -11.49 18.95
CA VAL A 358 -8.07 -12.89 18.52
C VAL A 358 -9.34 -12.98 17.68
N LEU A 359 -9.21 -13.54 16.47
CA LEU A 359 -10.32 -13.75 15.55
C LEU A 359 -10.45 -15.24 15.21
N SER A 360 -11.69 -15.71 15.02
CA SER A 360 -12.04 -17.05 14.53
C SER A 360 -12.05 -17.18 13.00
N VAL A 361 -11.41 -16.22 12.32
CA VAL A 361 -11.22 -16.22 10.87
C VAL A 361 -9.74 -16.10 10.50
N ALA A 362 -9.38 -16.67 9.36
CA ALA A 362 -8.09 -16.45 8.75
C ALA A 362 -8.11 -15.13 7.97
N LEU A 363 -7.37 -14.13 8.44
CA LEU A 363 -7.24 -12.89 7.68
C LEU A 363 -6.47 -13.13 6.38
N THR A 364 -6.99 -12.57 5.30
CA THR A 364 -6.27 -12.46 4.03
C THR A 364 -5.06 -11.56 4.18
N ASP A 365 -4.07 -11.74 3.31
CA ASP A 365 -2.89 -10.87 3.25
C ASP A 365 -3.27 -9.39 3.11
N LEU A 366 -4.34 -9.09 2.38
CA LEU A 366 -4.89 -7.74 2.24
C LEU A 366 -5.44 -7.21 3.56
N GLN A 367 -6.20 -8.02 4.29
CA GLN A 367 -6.75 -7.63 5.59
C GLN A 367 -5.64 -7.40 6.63
N VAL A 368 -4.60 -8.23 6.66
CA VAL A 368 -3.44 -8.01 7.55
C VAL A 368 -2.71 -6.71 7.21
N LYS A 369 -2.53 -6.42 5.91
CA LYS A 369 -1.95 -5.14 5.46
C LYS A 369 -2.84 -3.95 5.81
N ARG A 370 -4.16 -4.07 5.67
CA ARG A 370 -5.13 -3.04 6.12
C ARG A 370 -5.03 -2.82 7.62
N LEU A 371 -4.94 -3.89 8.40
CA LEU A 371 -4.75 -3.83 9.85
C LEU A 371 -3.47 -3.07 10.22
N PHE A 372 -2.36 -3.39 9.58
CA PHE A 372 -1.08 -2.70 9.76
C PHE A 372 -1.11 -1.24 9.28
N ALA A 373 -1.73 -0.96 8.13
CA ALA A 373 -1.78 0.38 7.54
C ALA A 373 -2.71 1.32 8.31
N ALA A 374 -3.82 0.80 8.85
CA ALA A 374 -4.76 1.60 9.62
C ALA A 374 -4.12 2.19 10.87
N THR A 375 -3.10 1.53 11.41
CA THR A 375 -2.40 2.00 12.61
C THR A 375 -1.23 2.93 12.31
N THR A 376 -0.75 2.96 11.07
CA THR A 376 0.47 3.70 10.66
C THR A 376 0.25 4.81 9.62
N TYR A 377 -0.84 4.79 8.84
CA TYR A 377 -0.97 5.61 7.62
C TYR A 377 -2.02 6.73 7.68
N ARG A 378 -3.01 6.65 8.57
CA ARG A 378 -4.17 7.59 8.54
C ARG A 378 -4.16 8.68 9.59
N GLY A 379 -3.16 8.74 10.46
CA GLY A 379 -3.15 9.74 11.51
C GLY A 379 -1.80 9.89 12.19
N GLN A 380 -1.60 11.10 12.69
CA GLN A 380 -0.37 11.54 13.33
C GLN A 380 -0.69 11.90 14.78
N LYS A 381 -0.05 11.20 15.73
CA LYS A 381 -0.13 11.53 17.15
C LYS A 381 1.05 12.44 17.51
N ILE A 382 0.73 13.58 18.11
CA ILE A 382 1.72 14.51 18.63
C ILE A 382 1.65 14.45 20.14
N ARG A 383 2.70 13.88 20.72
CA ARG A 383 2.86 13.73 22.16
C ARG A 383 3.73 14.85 22.72
N ARG A 384 3.40 15.27 23.94
CA ARG A 384 4.20 16.12 24.80
C ARG A 384 4.50 15.39 26.12
N ALA A 385 5.72 15.56 26.66
CA ALA A 385 6.05 15.21 28.05
C ALA A 385 6.34 16.44 28.93
N THR A 386 6.89 17.54 28.37
CA THR A 386 7.29 18.73 29.17
C THR A 386 7.33 20.08 28.42
N THR A 387 7.29 20.13 27.09
CA THR A 387 7.35 21.39 26.29
C THR A 387 6.46 21.31 25.04
N ASN A 388 6.12 22.44 24.41
CA ASN A 388 5.36 22.47 23.15
C ASN A 388 5.97 21.49 22.13
N ALA A 389 5.14 20.65 21.53
CA ALA A 389 5.56 19.66 20.54
C ALA A 389 4.97 20.01 19.17
N SER A 390 5.77 19.85 18.13
CA SER A 390 5.36 20.20 16.76
C SER A 390 5.97 19.22 15.78
N LEU A 391 5.14 18.72 14.88
CA LEU A 391 5.56 17.93 13.73
C LEU A 391 5.46 18.82 12.50
N THR A 392 6.56 18.98 11.78
CA THR A 392 6.64 19.92 10.66
C THR A 392 7.00 19.23 9.35
N ALA A 393 6.50 19.79 8.25
CA ALA A 393 6.78 19.34 6.90
C ALA A 393 7.13 20.57 6.05
N THR A 394 8.26 20.52 5.36
CA THR A 394 8.69 21.60 4.46
C THR A 394 8.25 21.26 3.04
N LEU A 395 7.61 22.20 2.37
CA LEU A 395 7.24 22.02 0.97
C LEU A 395 8.48 22.06 0.07
N THR A 396 8.44 21.29 -1.01
CA THR A 396 9.48 21.27 -2.03
C THR A 396 9.59 22.63 -2.73
N GLU A 397 10.77 22.94 -3.26
CA GLU A 397 11.08 24.25 -3.86
C GLU A 397 10.11 24.64 -4.99
N ASP A 398 9.72 23.69 -5.83
CA ASP A 398 8.72 23.88 -6.90
C ASP A 398 7.35 24.32 -6.36
N LYS A 399 6.91 23.75 -5.23
CA LYS A 399 5.66 24.13 -4.57
C LYS A 399 5.79 25.49 -3.89
N VAL A 400 6.94 25.80 -3.30
CA VAL A 400 7.21 27.12 -2.70
C VAL A 400 7.10 28.21 -3.77
N GLU A 401 7.76 28.04 -4.92
CA GLU A 401 7.72 28.99 -6.03
C GLU A 401 6.30 29.18 -6.58
N ARG A 402 5.55 28.08 -6.76
CA ARG A 402 4.17 28.11 -7.23
C ARG A 402 3.23 28.89 -6.31
N LEU A 403 3.46 28.85 -5.00
CA LEU A 403 2.54 29.37 -3.98
C LEU A 403 2.84 30.82 -3.56
N ARG A 404 3.95 31.41 -3.98
CA ARG A 404 4.30 32.82 -3.69
C ARG A 404 3.18 33.78 -4.09
N GLY A 405 2.75 34.63 -3.15
CA GLY A 405 1.69 35.62 -3.37
C GLY A 405 0.27 35.04 -3.40
N LYS A 406 0.10 33.74 -3.21
CA LYS A 406 -1.21 33.08 -3.21
C LYS A 406 -1.73 32.87 -1.78
N THR A 407 -3.04 32.78 -1.66
CA THR A 407 -3.69 32.32 -0.43
C THR A 407 -3.75 30.79 -0.43
N VAL A 408 -3.41 30.19 0.70
CA VAL A 408 -3.53 28.75 0.94
C VAL A 408 -4.32 28.49 2.21
N THR A 409 -5.03 27.36 2.23
CA THR A 409 -5.68 26.85 3.43
C THR A 409 -5.13 25.46 3.74
N MET A 410 -4.62 25.29 4.96
CA MET A 410 -4.32 23.99 5.52
C MET A 410 -5.49 23.55 6.40
N SER A 411 -5.92 22.30 6.28
CA SER A 411 -6.99 21.75 7.11
C SER A 411 -6.72 20.31 7.53
N ALA A 412 -7.36 19.90 8.63
CA ALA A 412 -7.26 18.56 9.18
C ALA A 412 -8.49 18.23 10.03
N LYS A 413 -8.71 16.94 10.29
CA LYS A 413 -9.50 16.49 11.43
C LYS A 413 -8.57 16.32 12.63
N MET A 414 -8.96 16.88 13.76
CA MET A 414 -8.19 16.86 14.99
C MET A 414 -8.98 16.17 16.09
N TRP A 415 -8.31 15.40 16.93
CA TRP A 415 -8.84 14.88 18.19
C TRP A 415 -7.85 15.24 19.28
N GLN A 416 -8.34 15.62 20.46
CA GLN A 416 -7.48 15.98 21.59
C GLN A 416 -8.03 15.39 22.88
N GLU A 417 -7.10 14.92 23.70
CA GLU A 417 -7.35 14.40 25.04
C GLU A 417 -7.65 15.54 26.01
N VAL A 418 -6.96 16.66 25.82
CA VAL A 418 -7.08 17.88 26.62
C VAL A 418 -7.52 19.03 25.73
N ALA A 419 -8.53 19.77 26.19
CA ALA A 419 -9.11 20.88 25.43
C ALA A 419 -8.06 21.96 25.11
N SER A 420 -8.21 22.55 23.93
CA SER A 420 -7.46 23.73 23.46
C SER A 420 -5.95 23.54 23.32
N THR A 421 -5.50 22.33 23.03
CA THR A 421 -4.07 22.00 22.90
C THR A 421 -3.61 21.89 21.45
N GLY A 422 -4.44 21.36 20.56
CA GLY A 422 -4.05 21.15 19.17
C GLY A 422 -4.20 22.39 18.27
N THR A 423 -3.19 22.65 17.42
CA THR A 423 -3.25 23.68 16.36
C THR A 423 -2.57 23.24 15.06
N LEU A 424 -2.92 23.91 13.95
CA LEU A 424 -2.21 23.84 12.67
C LEU A 424 -1.43 25.13 12.45
N THR A 425 -0.29 25.08 11.76
CA THR A 425 0.51 26.26 11.40
C THR A 425 0.94 26.21 9.94
N VAL A 426 0.90 27.36 9.28
CA VAL A 426 1.56 27.60 7.99
C VAL A 426 2.57 28.72 8.23
N ASN A 427 3.85 28.47 7.92
CA ASN A 427 4.94 29.41 8.17
C ASN A 427 5.80 29.58 6.93
N ASP A 428 5.85 30.80 6.39
CA ASP A 428 6.66 31.17 5.22
C ASP A 428 7.85 32.10 5.57
N GLY A 429 8.13 32.24 6.86
CA GLY A 429 8.90 33.33 7.47
C GLY A 429 8.06 34.12 8.48
N SER A 430 6.73 34.11 8.34
CA SER A 430 5.76 34.50 9.36
C SER A 430 4.76 33.37 9.59
N ALA A 431 4.46 33.04 10.86
CA ALA A 431 3.61 31.91 11.21
C ALA A 431 2.15 32.33 11.41
N ASP A 432 1.27 31.84 10.53
CA ASP A 432 -0.18 31.83 10.75
C ASP A 432 -0.58 30.54 11.44
N THR A 433 -1.38 30.63 12.51
CA THR A 433 -1.78 29.48 13.34
C THR A 433 -3.28 29.40 13.48
N SER A 434 -3.85 28.19 13.39
CA SER A 434 -5.28 27.97 13.59
C SER A 434 -5.71 28.33 15.01
N THR A 435 -6.99 28.66 15.17
CA THR A 435 -7.58 28.76 16.51
C THR A 435 -7.53 27.41 17.23
N THR A 436 -7.36 27.43 18.55
CA THR A 436 -7.50 26.24 19.38
C THR A 436 -8.97 25.83 19.48
N THR A 437 -9.23 24.55 19.66
CA THR A 437 -10.61 24.02 19.82
C THR A 437 -10.84 23.61 21.27
N ALA A 438 -12.00 23.87 21.86
CA ALA A 438 -12.27 23.54 23.28
C ALA A 438 -12.83 22.13 23.54
N THR A 439 -13.01 21.31 22.49
CA THR A 439 -13.70 20.01 22.56
C THR A 439 -12.73 18.84 22.74
N THR A 440 -12.97 17.96 23.72
CA THR A 440 -12.22 16.70 23.90
C THR A 440 -13.03 15.50 23.44
N GLY A 441 -12.37 14.37 23.16
CA GLY A 441 -13.05 13.09 22.91
C GLY A 441 -13.77 12.95 21.58
N ALA A 442 -13.72 13.95 20.69
CA ALA A 442 -14.36 13.94 19.39
C ALA A 442 -13.44 14.48 18.28
N TRP A 443 -13.65 13.98 17.06
CA TRP A 443 -13.00 14.52 15.87
C TRP A 443 -13.64 15.84 15.46
N VAL A 444 -12.84 16.90 15.43
CA VAL A 444 -13.25 18.26 15.02
C VAL A 444 -12.49 18.67 13.75
N SER A 445 -13.14 19.42 12.86
CA SER A 445 -12.42 20.04 11.72
C SER A 445 -11.67 21.27 12.21
N VAL A 446 -10.40 21.39 11.85
CA VAL A 446 -9.56 22.55 12.11
C VAL A 446 -8.92 23.01 10.81
N SER A 447 -8.75 24.33 10.65
CA SER A 447 -8.10 24.91 9.48
C SER A 447 -7.34 26.19 9.82
N VAL A 448 -6.31 26.49 9.03
CA VAL A 448 -5.59 27.76 9.03
C VAL A 448 -5.48 28.25 7.59
N THR A 449 -5.76 29.54 7.38
CA THR A 449 -5.62 30.20 6.07
C THR A 449 -4.49 31.21 6.16
N SER A 450 -3.57 31.17 5.20
CA SER A 450 -2.40 32.03 5.15
C SER A 450 -2.23 32.63 3.76
N VAL A 451 -1.75 33.87 3.69
CA VAL A 451 -1.33 34.50 2.43
C VAL A 451 0.18 34.38 2.35
N ILE A 452 0.67 33.55 1.43
CA ILE A 452 2.10 33.30 1.27
C ILE A 452 2.77 34.54 0.69
N SER A 453 3.84 34.98 1.32
CA SER A 453 4.67 36.09 0.87
C SER A 453 5.15 35.86 -0.56
N SER A 454 5.11 36.94 -1.37
CA SER A 454 5.69 36.93 -2.71
C SER A 454 7.20 36.65 -2.72
N THR A 455 7.87 36.81 -1.57
CA THR A 455 9.30 36.58 -1.39
C THR A 455 9.62 35.33 -0.56
N ALA A 456 8.62 34.50 -0.24
CA ALA A 456 8.80 33.29 0.57
C ALA A 456 9.90 32.38 -0.01
N THR A 457 10.91 32.05 0.80
CA THR A 457 12.01 31.15 0.39
C THR A 457 11.80 29.72 0.87
N SER A 458 10.92 29.52 1.84
CA SER A 458 10.50 28.22 2.37
C SER A 458 9.05 28.33 2.83
N ILE A 459 8.30 27.23 2.75
CA ILE A 459 6.98 27.12 3.38
C ILE A 459 7.01 25.86 4.24
N THR A 460 6.85 26.06 5.55
CA THR A 460 6.83 24.99 6.55
C THR A 460 5.44 24.89 7.14
N LEU A 461 4.88 23.70 7.06
CA LEU A 461 3.60 23.35 7.65
C LEU A 461 3.85 22.73 9.02
N GLY A 462 2.93 22.92 9.95
CA GLY A 462 3.06 22.44 11.33
C GLY A 462 1.76 21.85 11.84
N LEU A 463 1.88 20.72 12.51
CA LEU A 463 0.87 20.18 13.41
C LEU A 463 1.42 20.34 14.82
N ASN A 464 0.67 20.97 15.72
CA ASN A 464 1.20 21.33 17.02
C ASN A 464 0.30 20.88 18.16
N ASN A 465 0.94 20.68 19.30
CA ASN A 465 0.33 20.49 20.59
C ASN A 465 0.92 21.53 21.55
N ALA A 466 0.11 22.53 21.88
CA ALA A 466 0.44 23.66 22.73
C ALA A 466 -0.22 23.51 24.13
N VAL A 467 0.40 24.14 25.13
CA VAL A 467 -0.20 24.54 26.42
C VAL A 467 -0.61 23.50 27.48
N SER A 468 -0.74 22.17 27.24
CA SER A 468 -0.82 21.19 28.37
C SER A 468 -0.30 19.77 28.07
N ASP A 469 -0.06 18.97 29.12
CA ASP A 469 0.33 17.56 28.99
C ASP A 469 -0.87 16.76 28.50
N GLY A 470 -0.87 16.39 27.23
CA GLY A 470 -1.95 15.64 26.60
C GLY A 470 -1.54 15.20 25.21
N ASN A 471 -2.28 14.27 24.62
CA ASN A 471 -2.06 13.84 23.25
C ASN A 471 -3.03 14.54 22.28
N VAL A 472 -2.55 14.84 21.08
CA VAL A 472 -3.35 15.37 19.97
C VAL A 472 -3.14 14.50 18.75
N TRP A 473 -4.22 14.15 18.07
CA TRP A 473 -4.21 13.36 16.84
C TRP A 473 -4.73 14.20 15.70
N PHE A 474 -4.08 14.09 14.56
CA PHE A 474 -4.50 14.68 13.31
C PHE A 474 -4.70 13.59 12.27
N LYS A 475 -5.75 13.70 11.47
CA LYS A 475 -5.97 12.88 10.27
C LYS A 475 -6.52 13.74 9.15
N GLU A 476 -6.56 13.19 7.94
CA GLU A 476 -7.12 13.89 6.77
C GLU A 476 -6.46 15.27 6.58
N VAL A 477 -5.13 15.33 6.75
CA VAL A 477 -4.39 16.59 6.63
C VAL A 477 -4.23 16.93 5.16
N MET A 478 -4.60 18.16 4.80
CA MET A 478 -4.54 18.64 3.43
C MET A 478 -4.11 20.11 3.37
N LEU A 479 -3.45 20.46 2.28
CA LEU A 479 -3.17 21.84 1.90
C LEU A 479 -3.83 22.10 0.55
N ASN A 480 -4.63 23.15 0.45
CA ASN A 480 -5.25 23.55 -0.81
C ASN A 480 -4.99 25.05 -1.09
N GLU A 481 -4.95 25.40 -2.36
CA GLU A 481 -4.98 26.82 -2.77
C GLU A 481 -6.38 27.40 -2.48
N GLY A 482 -6.44 28.68 -2.14
CA GLY A 482 -7.66 29.40 -1.81
C GLY A 482 -7.79 29.72 -0.32
N SER A 483 -8.90 30.38 0.03
CA SER A 483 -9.19 30.86 1.39
C SER A 483 -10.15 29.96 2.18
N THR A 484 -10.66 28.90 1.55
CA THR A 484 -11.67 28.00 2.12
C THR A 484 -11.09 26.60 2.27
N ALA A 485 -11.35 25.98 3.43
CA ALA A 485 -11.06 24.56 3.62
C ALA A 485 -11.98 23.74 2.72
N LEU A 486 -11.40 22.81 1.97
CA LEU A 486 -12.14 21.90 1.10
C LEU A 486 -12.31 20.53 1.79
N PRO A 487 -13.25 19.68 1.32
CA PRO A 487 -13.32 18.29 1.76
C PRO A 487 -12.01 17.56 1.46
N TRP A 488 -11.60 16.66 2.35
CA TRP A 488 -10.35 15.93 2.18
C TRP A 488 -10.36 15.06 0.92
N THR A 489 -9.29 15.18 0.13
CA THR A 489 -8.96 14.35 -1.01
C THR A 489 -7.49 13.90 -0.90
N PRO A 490 -7.15 12.68 -1.33
CA PRO A 490 -5.74 12.25 -1.41
C PRO A 490 -4.95 13.13 -2.37
N ALA A 491 -3.66 13.35 -2.10
CA ALA A 491 -2.81 14.13 -3.01
C ALA A 491 -2.60 13.38 -4.33
N PRO A 492 -2.50 14.06 -5.48
CA PRO A 492 -2.23 13.42 -6.78
C PRO A 492 -1.00 12.49 -6.78
N GLU A 493 0.00 12.83 -5.99
CA GLU A 493 1.25 12.06 -5.80
C GLU A 493 1.07 10.79 -4.95
N ASP A 494 0.02 10.69 -4.12
CA ASP A 494 -0.32 9.47 -3.36
C ASP A 494 -0.75 8.33 -4.29
N TRP A 495 -1.38 8.70 -5.41
CA TRP A 495 -1.82 7.77 -6.45
C TRP A 495 -0.65 7.14 -7.22
N VAL A 496 0.53 7.78 -7.20
CA VAL A 496 1.75 7.30 -7.88
C VAL A 496 2.56 6.36 -6.98
N ARG A 497 2.50 6.55 -5.66
CA ARG A 497 3.28 5.75 -4.69
C ARG A 497 2.66 4.39 -4.35
N PHE A 498 1.34 4.26 -4.44
CA PHE A 498 0.63 3.00 -4.20
C PHE A 498 -0.51 2.73 -5.23
N PRO A 499 -0.25 2.75 -6.55
CA PRO A 499 -1.30 2.67 -7.56
C PRO A 499 -2.12 1.38 -7.46
N ARG A 500 -1.44 0.23 -7.25
CA ARG A 500 -2.07 -1.09 -7.17
C ARG A 500 -2.64 -1.44 -5.79
N LEU A 501 -2.11 -0.86 -4.71
CA LEU A 501 -2.64 -1.06 -3.34
C LEU A 501 -3.99 -0.33 -3.14
N LEU A 502 -4.18 0.81 -3.81
CA LEU A 502 -5.41 1.60 -3.78
C LEU A 502 -6.43 1.15 -4.85
N ARG A 503 -5.98 0.66 -6.01
CA ARG A 503 -6.86 0.07 -7.06
C ARG A 503 -7.21 -1.41 -6.83
N MET A 504 -6.67 -2.02 -5.76
CA MET A 504 -6.86 -3.44 -5.41
C MET A 504 -6.46 -4.43 -6.52
N ASP A 505 -5.50 -4.04 -7.35
CA ASP A 505 -5.03 -4.81 -8.49
C ASP A 505 -3.62 -5.32 -8.18
N ILE A 506 -3.49 -6.29 -7.28
CA ILE A 506 -2.17 -6.74 -6.78
C ILE A 506 -1.67 -7.88 -7.70
N PRO A 507 -0.47 -7.77 -8.26
CA PRO A 507 0.07 -8.82 -9.12
C PRO A 507 0.23 -10.13 -8.34
N ALA A 508 0.05 -11.24 -9.05
CA ALA A 508 0.20 -12.59 -8.52
C ALA A 508 1.69 -12.92 -8.24
N VAL A 509 2.23 -12.29 -7.19
CA VAL A 509 3.57 -12.54 -6.67
C VAL A 509 3.59 -13.92 -6.02
N VAL A 510 4.53 -14.75 -6.46
CA VAL A 510 4.68 -16.12 -5.97
C VAL A 510 5.08 -16.08 -4.50
N ASN A 511 4.53 -17.02 -3.74
CA ASN A 511 4.75 -17.13 -2.31
C ASN A 511 6.24 -17.09 -1.93
N GLY A 512 6.61 -16.19 -1.01
CA GLY A 512 7.99 -16.00 -0.53
C GLY A 512 8.66 -14.69 -0.96
N TYR A 513 8.02 -13.90 -1.83
CA TYR A 513 8.56 -12.62 -2.31
C TYR A 513 7.71 -11.42 -1.87
N SER A 514 8.38 -10.33 -1.49
CA SER A 514 7.77 -9.01 -1.20
C SER A 514 8.22 -8.00 -2.26
N PHE A 515 7.39 -7.03 -2.61
CA PHE A 515 7.74 -6.00 -3.61
C PHE A 515 7.20 -4.61 -3.29
N GLU A 516 7.83 -3.64 -3.93
CA GLU A 516 7.47 -2.24 -4.05
C GLU A 516 7.54 -1.92 -5.55
N GLU A 517 6.50 -1.28 -6.09
CA GLU A 517 6.45 -0.94 -7.52
C GLU A 517 7.58 0.04 -7.87
N GLY A 518 8.25 -0.15 -9.01
CA GLY A 518 9.38 0.67 -9.43
C GLY A 518 10.72 0.37 -8.76
N ARG A 519 10.79 -0.63 -7.86
CA ARG A 519 12.02 -1.00 -7.14
C ARG A 519 12.51 -2.40 -7.52
N TRP A 520 13.84 -2.54 -7.59
CA TRP A 520 14.52 -3.82 -7.78
C TRP A 520 14.67 -4.59 -6.46
N PHE A 521 14.34 -5.87 -6.51
CA PHE A 521 14.45 -6.85 -5.42
C PHE A 521 15.29 -8.03 -5.87
N THR A 522 15.91 -8.73 -4.92
CA THR A 522 16.59 -9.99 -5.19
C THR A 522 15.63 -11.17 -5.08
N PHE A 523 15.88 -12.23 -5.85
CA PHE A 523 15.15 -13.50 -5.72
C PHE A 523 16.10 -14.69 -5.84
N THR A 524 15.60 -15.88 -5.51
CA THR A 524 16.39 -17.13 -5.53
C THR A 524 15.86 -18.05 -6.63
N PRO A 525 16.44 -17.98 -7.85
CA PRO A 525 16.05 -18.85 -8.95
C PRO A 525 16.44 -20.31 -8.68
N THR A 526 15.67 -21.23 -9.25
CA THR A 526 16.07 -22.64 -9.37
C THR A 526 16.45 -22.97 -10.80
N TYR A 527 17.44 -23.83 -10.97
CA TYR A 527 18.00 -24.15 -12.29
C TYR A 527 17.81 -25.63 -12.61
N SER A 528 17.53 -25.93 -13.88
CA SER A 528 17.45 -27.30 -14.38
C SER A 528 17.76 -27.36 -15.88
N ALA A 529 17.67 -28.54 -16.48
CA ALA A 529 17.93 -28.74 -17.90
C ALA A 529 16.92 -29.72 -18.52
N SER A 530 16.81 -29.71 -19.85
CA SER A 530 15.86 -30.56 -20.58
C SER A 530 16.33 -32.01 -20.73
N GLY A 531 15.38 -32.93 -20.83
CA GLY A 531 15.65 -34.36 -21.02
C GLY A 531 16.31 -34.96 -19.78
N SER A 532 17.34 -35.78 -19.99
CA SER A 532 18.17 -36.34 -18.92
C SER A 532 19.44 -35.52 -18.64
N MET A 533 19.57 -34.33 -19.25
CA MET A 533 20.65 -33.40 -18.92
C MET A 533 20.41 -32.82 -17.53
N THR A 534 21.47 -32.66 -16.75
CA THR A 534 21.42 -31.94 -15.46
C THR A 534 22.06 -30.57 -15.60
N TYR A 535 21.65 -29.61 -14.75
CA TYR A 535 22.34 -28.33 -14.59
C TYR A 535 22.45 -28.02 -13.10
N THR A 536 23.64 -28.25 -12.55
CA THR A 536 23.90 -28.31 -11.11
C THR A 536 25.10 -27.44 -10.74
N SER A 537 25.31 -27.24 -9.43
CA SER A 537 26.39 -26.38 -8.91
C SER A 537 26.35 -24.98 -9.53
N VAL A 538 25.15 -24.42 -9.63
CA VAL A 538 24.90 -23.13 -10.29
C VAL A 538 25.11 -21.99 -9.30
N THR A 539 26.01 -21.08 -9.63
CA THR A 539 26.18 -19.79 -8.96
C THR A 539 25.31 -18.75 -9.67
N SER A 540 24.43 -18.07 -8.93
CA SER A 540 23.68 -16.92 -9.46
C SER A 540 24.52 -15.67 -9.27
N HIS A 541 24.99 -15.09 -10.38
CA HIS A 541 25.76 -13.84 -10.36
C HIS A 541 24.85 -12.62 -10.25
N GLU A 542 23.66 -12.71 -10.84
CA GLU A 542 22.61 -11.71 -10.77
C GLU A 542 21.27 -12.43 -10.70
N ALA A 543 20.36 -11.96 -9.86
CA ALA A 543 19.00 -12.49 -9.71
C ALA A 543 18.09 -11.40 -9.13
N ASN A 544 17.78 -10.43 -9.97
CA ASN A 544 16.99 -9.25 -9.64
C ASN A 544 15.64 -9.29 -10.35
N TRP A 545 14.63 -8.68 -9.73
CA TRP A 545 13.32 -8.50 -10.32
C TRP A 545 12.67 -7.19 -9.88
N LEU A 546 11.71 -6.73 -10.66
CA LEU A 546 11.03 -5.45 -10.51
C LEU A 546 9.59 -5.65 -10.99
N VAL A 547 8.64 -4.96 -10.35
CA VAL A 547 7.29 -4.78 -10.89
C VAL A 547 7.10 -3.32 -11.25
N ASP A 548 6.64 -3.06 -12.46
CA ASP A 548 6.29 -1.73 -12.95
C ASP A 548 4.97 -1.83 -13.75
N GLY A 549 3.89 -1.28 -13.19
CA GLY A 549 2.55 -1.39 -13.74
C GLY A 549 2.07 -2.84 -13.91
N TYR A 550 1.63 -3.17 -15.12
CA TYR A 550 1.20 -4.51 -15.55
C TYR A 550 2.34 -5.36 -16.11
N SER A 551 3.59 -5.04 -15.75
CA SER A 551 4.76 -5.78 -16.18
C SER A 551 5.68 -6.12 -15.03
N ALA A 552 6.30 -7.30 -15.09
CA ALA A 552 7.42 -7.68 -14.26
C ALA A 552 8.67 -7.74 -15.12
N SER A 553 9.77 -7.19 -14.60
CA SER A 553 11.09 -7.28 -15.21
C SER A 553 11.97 -8.21 -14.39
N ILE A 554 12.73 -9.08 -15.06
CA ILE A 554 13.67 -10.01 -14.42
C ILE A 554 15.03 -9.88 -15.08
N GLN A 555 16.06 -9.89 -14.25
CA GLN A 555 17.47 -9.97 -14.63
C GLN A 555 18.10 -11.12 -13.85
N VAL A 556 18.53 -12.15 -14.56
CA VAL A 556 19.15 -13.30 -13.92
C VAL A 556 20.26 -13.88 -14.79
N THR A 557 21.38 -14.21 -14.15
CA THR A 557 22.51 -14.91 -14.78
C THR A 557 22.99 -16.01 -13.85
N GLY A 558 22.90 -17.25 -14.33
CA GLY A 558 23.38 -18.44 -13.63
C GLY A 558 24.52 -19.10 -14.39
N GLU A 559 25.59 -19.46 -13.67
CA GLU A 559 26.72 -20.23 -14.19
C GLU A 559 26.88 -21.54 -13.42
N GLY A 560 26.95 -22.68 -14.12
CA GLY A 560 27.09 -23.97 -13.47
C GLY A 560 27.64 -25.09 -14.35
N THR A 561 27.32 -26.32 -13.96
CA THR A 561 27.83 -27.55 -14.58
C THR A 561 26.71 -28.34 -15.22
N THR A 562 26.88 -28.70 -16.49
CA THR A 562 25.96 -29.62 -17.18
C THR A 562 26.51 -31.05 -17.16
N GLY A 563 25.61 -32.02 -16.99
CA GLY A 563 25.94 -33.44 -16.93
C GLY A 563 24.85 -34.32 -17.54
N GLY A 564 25.02 -35.65 -17.46
CA GLY A 564 24.05 -36.62 -18.00
C GLY A 564 24.17 -36.79 -19.51
N THR A 565 23.04 -36.72 -20.23
CA THR A 565 23.02 -36.77 -21.70
C THR A 565 22.81 -35.36 -22.25
N ALA A 566 23.64 -34.95 -23.20
CA ALA A 566 23.59 -33.61 -23.78
C ALA A 566 22.20 -33.29 -24.36
N SER A 567 21.71 -32.08 -24.08
CA SER A 567 20.41 -31.58 -24.51
C SER A 567 20.48 -30.10 -24.85
N THR A 568 19.40 -29.53 -25.36
CA THR A 568 19.42 -28.20 -25.97
C THR A 568 19.06 -27.07 -25.02
N THR A 569 18.53 -27.33 -23.82
CA THR A 569 17.82 -26.30 -23.03
C THR A 569 18.20 -26.31 -21.55
N LEU A 570 18.40 -25.10 -21.02
CA LEU A 570 18.54 -24.82 -19.59
C LEU A 570 17.33 -24.01 -19.12
N TYR A 571 16.79 -24.34 -17.96
CA TYR A 571 15.63 -23.68 -17.37
C TYR A 571 16.03 -22.84 -16.16
N ILE A 572 15.39 -21.69 -16.06
CA ILE A 572 15.37 -20.82 -14.89
C ILE A 572 13.93 -20.79 -14.39
N SER A 573 13.73 -21.32 -13.19
CA SER A 573 12.43 -21.55 -12.57
C SER A 573 12.32 -20.80 -11.23
N ASN A 574 11.15 -20.87 -10.61
CA ASN A 574 10.83 -20.14 -9.37
C ASN A 574 10.82 -18.62 -9.60
N LEU A 575 10.10 -18.17 -10.63
CA LEU A 575 9.92 -16.75 -10.88
C LEU A 575 9.18 -16.08 -9.72
N PRO A 576 9.56 -14.85 -9.34
CA PRO A 576 8.95 -14.14 -8.21
C PRO A 576 7.54 -13.64 -8.52
N VAL A 577 7.18 -13.48 -9.80
CA VAL A 577 5.83 -13.09 -10.24
C VAL A 577 5.38 -14.01 -11.36
N LEU A 578 4.11 -14.41 -11.35
CA LEU A 578 3.56 -15.25 -12.40
C LEU A 578 3.38 -14.45 -13.69
N VAL A 579 3.69 -15.10 -14.81
CA VAL A 579 3.31 -14.59 -16.14
C VAL A 579 1.78 -14.55 -16.25
N SER A 580 1.23 -13.48 -16.85
CA SER A 580 -0.21 -13.34 -17.08
C SER A 580 -0.80 -14.57 -17.76
N SER A 581 -1.92 -15.06 -17.21
CA SER A 581 -2.69 -16.17 -17.75
C SER A 581 -3.35 -15.86 -19.10
N ASN A 582 -3.49 -14.57 -19.42
CA ASN A 582 -4.06 -14.08 -20.68
C ASN A 582 -3.09 -14.14 -21.86
N ILE A 583 -1.85 -14.55 -21.64
CA ILE A 583 -0.82 -14.59 -22.67
C ILE A 583 -0.36 -16.01 -22.92
N THR A 584 -0.28 -16.33 -24.21
CA THR A 584 0.30 -17.59 -24.64
C THR A 584 1.81 -17.52 -24.38
N ILE A 585 2.28 -18.25 -23.38
CA ILE A 585 3.65 -18.22 -22.85
C ILE A 585 4.74 -18.42 -23.92
N THR A 586 4.44 -19.16 -25.00
CA THR A 586 5.37 -19.41 -26.11
C THR A 586 5.69 -18.17 -26.95
N TRP A 587 4.97 -17.06 -26.76
CA TRP A 587 5.19 -15.78 -27.44
C TRP A 587 6.20 -14.89 -26.72
N LEU A 588 6.49 -15.17 -25.43
CA LEU A 588 7.57 -14.51 -24.72
C LEU A 588 8.89 -15.08 -25.21
N ARG A 589 9.60 -14.34 -26.06
CA ARG A 589 10.90 -14.72 -26.62
C ARG A 589 11.81 -13.50 -26.71
N GLY A 590 13.10 -13.71 -26.58
CA GLY A 590 14.08 -12.65 -26.75
C GLY A 590 15.48 -13.20 -26.89
N ALA A 591 16.42 -12.31 -27.21
CA ALA A 591 17.83 -12.65 -27.28
C ALA A 591 18.43 -12.78 -25.87
N THR A 592 19.41 -13.64 -25.73
CA THR A 592 20.23 -13.72 -24.52
C THR A 592 21.66 -14.12 -24.84
N THR A 593 22.50 -14.13 -23.83
CA THR A 593 23.85 -14.68 -23.90
C THR A 593 23.85 -16.05 -23.24
N VAL A 594 24.52 -17.01 -23.89
CA VAL A 594 24.79 -18.33 -23.32
C VAL A 594 26.27 -18.67 -23.51
N THR A 595 26.82 -19.50 -22.62
CA THR A 595 28.21 -19.97 -22.73
C THR A 595 28.23 -21.49 -22.80
N ASP A 596 28.83 -22.02 -23.86
CA ASP A 596 29.05 -23.46 -24.07
C ASP A 596 30.44 -23.65 -24.68
N ALA A 597 31.46 -23.63 -23.82
CA ALA A 597 32.90 -23.48 -24.12
C ALA A 597 33.33 -22.08 -24.60
N ALA A 598 32.49 -21.35 -25.34
CA ALA A 598 32.66 -19.93 -25.63
C ALA A 598 31.35 -19.18 -25.45
N THR A 599 31.43 -17.89 -25.14
CA THR A 599 30.26 -17.00 -25.08
C THR A 599 29.68 -16.81 -26.47
N MET A 600 28.38 -17.04 -26.61
CA MET A 600 27.67 -16.97 -27.89
C MET A 600 26.26 -16.41 -27.72
N GLY A 601 25.66 -16.01 -28.84
CA GLY A 601 24.25 -15.62 -28.87
C GLY A 601 23.35 -16.80 -28.54
N GLY A 602 22.33 -16.55 -27.74
CA GLY A 602 21.25 -17.46 -27.42
C GLY A 602 19.90 -16.79 -27.55
N TYR A 603 18.84 -17.55 -27.29
CA TYR A 603 17.51 -17.00 -27.11
C TYR A 603 16.85 -17.62 -25.88
N TYR A 604 15.98 -16.84 -25.24
CA TYR A 604 15.08 -17.34 -24.22
C TYR A 604 13.66 -17.46 -24.75
N PHE A 605 12.86 -18.30 -24.10
CA PHE A 605 11.42 -18.35 -24.30
C PHE A 605 10.69 -18.76 -23.02
N GLY A 606 9.43 -18.34 -22.88
CA GLY A 606 8.56 -18.79 -21.80
C GLY A 606 8.32 -20.30 -21.89
N SER A 607 8.56 -21.02 -20.79
CA SER A 607 8.35 -22.48 -20.71
C SER A 607 7.00 -22.81 -20.08
N ASN A 608 6.69 -22.15 -18.96
CA ASN A 608 5.39 -22.17 -18.29
C ASN A 608 5.21 -20.86 -17.50
N THR A 609 4.17 -20.74 -16.68
CA THR A 609 3.89 -19.52 -15.90
C THR A 609 4.94 -19.20 -14.83
N THR A 610 5.82 -20.16 -14.50
CA THR A 610 6.79 -20.07 -13.40
C THR A 610 8.24 -20.30 -13.85
N SER A 611 8.51 -20.39 -15.16
CA SER A 611 9.85 -20.66 -15.67
C SER A 611 10.08 -20.17 -17.10
N PHE A 612 11.33 -19.77 -17.35
CA PHE A 612 11.86 -19.47 -18.68
C PHE A 612 12.92 -20.52 -19.06
N ALA A 613 13.04 -20.74 -20.36
CA ALA A 613 14.02 -21.62 -20.96
C ALA A 613 15.03 -20.80 -21.77
N THR A 614 16.28 -21.24 -21.81
CA THR A 614 17.35 -20.65 -22.63
C THR A 614 17.97 -21.69 -23.55
N ARG A 615 18.36 -21.27 -24.75
CA ARG A 615 18.97 -22.10 -25.80
C ARG A 615 20.07 -21.37 -26.54
N LYS A 616 20.99 -22.13 -27.12
CA LYS A 616 21.96 -21.62 -28.11
C LYS A 616 21.24 -21.18 -29.38
N SER A 617 21.74 -20.11 -30.00
CA SER A 617 21.21 -19.60 -31.27
C SER A 617 21.33 -20.61 -32.41
N ASP A 618 22.36 -21.44 -32.40
CA ASP A 618 22.59 -22.51 -33.38
C ASP A 618 21.75 -23.78 -33.11
N THR A 619 20.97 -23.81 -32.02
CA THR A 619 20.10 -24.91 -31.59
C THR A 619 20.80 -26.25 -31.29
N THR A 620 22.14 -26.28 -31.28
CA THR A 620 22.88 -27.50 -30.97
C THR A 620 22.82 -27.84 -29.47
N ASN A 621 23.16 -29.08 -29.10
CA ASN A 621 23.17 -29.50 -27.70
C ASN A 621 24.26 -28.76 -26.90
N PHE A 622 24.00 -28.44 -25.64
CA PHE A 622 25.02 -27.98 -24.71
C PHE A 622 26.06 -29.10 -24.50
N GLY A 623 27.34 -28.74 -24.55
CA GLY A 623 28.43 -29.62 -24.14
C GLY A 623 28.36 -29.89 -22.64
N LEU A 624 28.75 -31.11 -22.23
CA LEU A 624 28.70 -31.57 -20.84
C LEU A 624 29.97 -31.20 -20.08
N SER A 625 29.98 -30.03 -19.45
CA SER A 625 31.08 -29.60 -18.60
C SER A 625 30.66 -28.47 -17.64
N THR A 626 31.63 -27.99 -16.86
CA THR A 626 31.53 -26.75 -16.07
C THR A 626 31.51 -25.51 -16.96
N GLY A 627 31.22 -24.35 -16.36
CA GLY A 627 31.27 -23.03 -17.03
C GLY A 627 30.14 -22.80 -18.04
N ARG A 628 28.99 -23.45 -17.83
CA ARG A 628 27.80 -23.20 -18.65
C ARG A 628 27.03 -22.03 -18.08
N VAL A 629 26.71 -21.06 -18.92
CA VAL A 629 26.00 -19.85 -18.50
C VAL A 629 24.66 -19.76 -19.22
N CYS A 630 23.62 -19.45 -18.44
CA CYS A 630 22.35 -19.00 -18.97
C CYS A 630 21.99 -17.63 -18.35
N SER A 631 21.62 -16.69 -19.20
CA SER A 631 21.12 -15.39 -18.78
C SER A 631 19.69 -15.17 -19.25
N LEU A 632 18.96 -14.33 -18.53
CA LEU A 632 17.62 -13.87 -18.90
C LEU A 632 17.48 -12.42 -18.47
N ASN A 633 17.14 -11.56 -19.43
CA ASN A 633 16.75 -10.18 -19.19
C ASN A 633 15.47 -9.93 -19.99
N ILE A 634 14.35 -9.83 -19.29
CA ILE A 634 13.02 -9.78 -19.88
C ILE A 634 12.09 -8.90 -19.05
N SER A 635 11.23 -8.16 -19.72
CA SER A 635 9.99 -7.63 -19.16
C SER A 635 8.83 -8.43 -19.73
N TYR A 636 7.97 -8.97 -18.86
CA TYR A 636 6.79 -9.71 -19.27
C TYR A 636 5.54 -9.20 -18.56
N PRO A 637 4.39 -9.27 -19.22
CA PRO A 637 3.10 -8.90 -18.64
C PRO A 637 2.66 -9.85 -17.53
N ILE A 638 2.06 -9.26 -16.51
CA ILE A 638 1.55 -9.92 -15.30
C ILE A 638 0.09 -9.55 -15.10
N ASP A 639 -0.68 -10.46 -14.50
CA ASP A 639 -2.07 -10.19 -14.12
C ASP A 639 -2.16 -9.18 -12.97
#